data_AF-A0A7W0Y996-F1
#
_entry.id   AF-A0A7W0Y996-F1
#
_cell.length_a   1.000
_cell.length_b   1.000
_cell.length_c   1.000
_cell.angle_alpha   90.00
_cell.angle_beta   90.00
_cell.angle_gamma   90.00
#
_symmetry.space_group_name_H-M   'P 1'
#
loop_
_entity.id
_entity.type
_entity.pdbx_description
1 polymer ?
#
loop_
_entity_poly.entity_id
_entity_poly.type
_entity_poly.pdbx_seq_one_letter_code
_entity_poly.pdbx_strand_id
1 'polypeptide(L)'
;MKLVVPNAFGEATRITSPTRASTATLAPEEGRLAIELPPDARVGVPTLARLVVVPGKGFHINTAYPFSVNLTTPAGVTVAKARLSGGKGEAGDAERLDEGTLAIPLHFTPGAAGDHTVTGTFNFGICKRDLCLTRAVPIRIDVVAT
;
A
#
# COMPACT_ATOMS: atom_id res chain seq x y z
N MET A 1 -46.52 43.62 -16.40
CA MET A 1 -46.62 42.16 -16.21
C MET A 1 -45.57 41.78 -15.17
N LYS A 2 -46.01 41.51 -13.93
CA LYS A 2 -45.15 41.02 -12.83
C LYS A 2 -44.85 39.54 -13.09
N LEU A 3 -43.62 39.09 -12.86
CA LEU A 3 -43.40 37.74 -12.37
C LEU A 3 -42.21 37.76 -11.40
N VAL A 4 -42.48 37.32 -10.17
CA VAL A 4 -41.59 37.20 -9.03
C VAL A 4 -41.67 35.72 -8.60
N VAL A 5 -40.58 34.97 -8.89
CA VAL A 5 -39.86 33.85 -8.18
C VAL A 5 -40.67 32.70 -7.51
N PRO A 6 -40.09 31.56 -7.00
CA PRO A 6 -38.72 31.01 -7.04
C PRO A 6 -38.54 29.45 -7.14
N ASN A 7 -37.25 29.03 -7.15
CA ASN A 7 -36.63 27.78 -6.62
C ASN A 7 -36.94 26.39 -7.23
N ALA A 8 -35.89 25.65 -7.61
CA ALA A 8 -35.23 24.63 -6.74
C ALA A 8 -34.25 23.71 -7.53
N PHE A 9 -33.27 23.15 -6.80
CA PHE A 9 -32.30 22.10 -7.16
C PHE A 9 -31.17 22.53 -8.12
N GLY A 10 -29.91 22.68 -7.71
CA GLY A 10 -29.22 22.10 -6.55
C GLY A 10 -28.65 20.73 -6.89
N GLU A 11 -27.49 20.70 -7.55
CA GLU A 11 -26.43 19.72 -7.27
C GLU A 11 -25.14 20.20 -7.94
N ALA A 12 -24.28 20.83 -7.14
CA ALA A 12 -22.88 20.93 -7.48
C ALA A 12 -22.35 19.49 -7.49
N THR A 13 -22.04 18.96 -8.67
CA THR A 13 -21.28 17.74 -8.83
C THR A 13 -19.96 17.94 -8.10
N ARG A 14 -19.89 17.49 -6.85
CA ARG A 14 -18.62 17.24 -6.18
C ARG A 14 -17.96 16.16 -7.01
N ILE A 15 -17.03 16.57 -7.85
CA ILE A 15 -15.99 15.69 -8.35
C ILE A 15 -15.25 15.29 -7.09
N THR A 16 -15.62 14.14 -6.51
CA THR A 16 -14.85 13.52 -5.45
C THR A 16 -13.46 13.34 -6.04
N SER A 17 -12.49 14.09 -5.51
CA SER A 17 -11.08 13.95 -5.87
C SER A 17 -10.74 12.47 -5.92
N PRO A 18 -9.95 12.00 -6.90
CA PRO A 18 -9.49 10.62 -6.87
C PRO A 18 -8.76 10.45 -5.55
N THR A 19 -9.26 9.58 -4.68
CA THR A 19 -8.45 9.01 -3.60
C THR A 19 -7.17 8.56 -4.26
N ARG A 20 -6.06 9.26 -3.98
CA ARG A 20 -4.80 9.10 -4.68
C ARG A 20 -4.35 7.66 -4.48
N ALA A 21 -4.48 6.85 -5.51
CA ALA A 21 -4.36 5.41 -5.40
C ALA A 21 -2.89 5.05 -5.19
N SER A 22 -2.58 4.48 -4.03
CA SER A 22 -1.32 3.77 -3.87
C SER A 22 -1.32 2.57 -4.83
N THR A 23 -0.29 2.46 -5.65
CA THR A 23 -0.23 1.45 -6.72
C THR A 23 0.79 0.37 -6.40
N ALA A 24 0.32 -0.87 -6.48
CA ALA A 24 1.11 -2.09 -6.50
C ALA A 24 0.26 -3.16 -7.19
N THR A 25 0.82 -3.91 -8.13
CA THR A 25 0.02 -4.82 -8.98
C THR A 25 0.73 -6.15 -9.20
N LEU A 26 -0.05 -7.23 -9.11
CA LEU A 26 0.34 -8.59 -9.49
C LEU A 26 -0.41 -8.99 -10.76
N ALA A 27 0.04 -10.05 -11.42
CA ALA A 27 -0.79 -10.66 -12.45
C ALA A 27 -2.13 -11.10 -11.81
N PRO A 28 -3.29 -10.83 -12.43
CA PRO A 28 -4.60 -11.00 -11.78
C PRO A 28 -4.85 -12.39 -11.20
N GLU A 29 -4.33 -13.43 -11.84
CA GLU A 29 -4.45 -14.82 -11.41
C GLU A 29 -3.60 -15.16 -10.17
N GLU A 30 -2.53 -14.41 -9.94
CA GLU A 30 -1.63 -14.61 -8.79
C GLU A 30 -2.22 -14.08 -7.49
N GLY A 31 -3.23 -13.22 -7.60
CA GLY A 31 -3.99 -12.70 -6.47
C GLY A 31 -4.02 -11.18 -6.42
N ARG A 32 -4.17 -10.67 -5.21
CA ARG A 32 -4.29 -9.25 -4.93
C ARG A 32 -3.05 -8.77 -4.19
N LEU A 33 -2.52 -7.64 -4.65
CA LEU A 33 -1.58 -6.82 -3.91
C LEU A 33 -2.24 -5.47 -3.64
N ALA A 34 -2.24 -5.05 -2.39
CA ALA A 34 -2.84 -3.79 -1.96
C ALA A 34 -1.90 -3.04 -1.01
N ILE A 35 -2.00 -1.72 -1.06
CA ILE A 35 -1.43 -0.83 -0.06
C ILE A 35 -2.61 -0.19 0.66
N GLU A 36 -2.76 -0.53 1.93
CA GLU A 36 -3.77 0.04 2.81
C GLU A 36 -3.15 1.25 3.51
N LEU A 37 -3.72 2.42 3.24
CA LEU A 37 -3.30 3.68 3.85
C LEU A 37 -4.16 4.00 5.08
N PRO A 38 -3.59 4.62 6.11
CA PRO A 38 -4.38 5.20 7.18
C PRO A 38 -5.06 6.49 6.68
N PRO A 39 -6.30 6.77 7.11
CA PRO A 39 -7.04 7.94 6.66
C PRO A 39 -6.47 9.28 7.18
N ASP A 40 -5.75 9.27 8.30
CA ASP A 40 -5.41 10.48 9.07
C ASP A 40 -3.90 10.60 9.32
N ALA A 41 -3.08 10.65 8.27
CA ALA A 41 -1.65 10.94 8.44
C ALA A 41 -1.48 12.39 8.93
N ARG A 42 -0.69 12.59 10.00
CA ARG A 42 -0.44 13.92 10.58
C ARG A 42 1.03 14.27 10.58
N VAL A 43 1.32 15.55 10.44
CA VAL A 43 2.69 16.05 10.52
C VAL A 43 3.33 15.69 11.87
N GLY A 44 4.52 15.12 11.83
CA GLY A 44 5.29 14.71 13.00
C GLY A 44 4.78 13.45 13.71
N VAL A 45 3.68 12.84 13.24
CA VAL A 45 3.09 11.66 13.86
C VAL A 45 3.44 10.40 13.07
N PRO A 46 4.00 9.36 13.72
CA PRO A 46 4.19 8.07 13.08
C PRO A 46 2.89 7.52 12.53
N THR A 47 2.93 7.16 11.26
CA THR A 47 1.80 6.73 10.45
C THR A 47 2.12 5.34 9.89
N LEU A 48 1.11 4.46 9.82
CA LEU A 48 1.26 3.07 9.40
C LEU A 48 0.44 2.78 8.14
N ALA A 49 1.12 2.47 7.04
CA ALA A 49 0.49 1.79 5.90
C ALA A 49 0.77 0.29 5.95
N ARG A 50 -0.09 -0.53 5.33
CA ARG A 50 0.14 -1.98 5.19
C ARG A 50 0.26 -2.37 3.74
N LEU A 51 1.32 -3.11 3.41
CA LEU A 51 1.45 -3.79 2.13
C LEU A 51 0.95 -5.22 2.30
N VAL A 52 -0.14 -5.57 1.61
CA VAL A 52 -0.85 -6.84 1.78
C VAL A 52 -0.89 -7.61 0.47
N VAL A 53 -0.44 -8.86 0.50
CA VAL A 53 -0.62 -9.85 -0.57
C VAL A 53 -1.60 -10.91 -0.11
N VAL A 54 -2.63 -11.15 -0.93
CA VAL A 54 -3.53 -12.30 -0.80
C VAL A 54 -3.42 -13.12 -2.10
N PRO A 55 -2.88 -14.35 -2.07
CA PRO A 55 -2.75 -15.18 -3.26
C PRO A 55 -4.09 -15.53 -3.90
N GLY A 56 -4.06 -15.68 -5.23
CA GLY A 56 -5.18 -16.17 -6.02
C GLY A 56 -5.40 -17.66 -5.83
N LYS A 57 -6.51 -18.18 -6.39
CA LYS A 57 -6.85 -19.60 -6.27
C LYS A 57 -5.75 -20.50 -6.85
N GLY A 58 -5.25 -21.43 -6.03
CA GLY A 58 -4.19 -22.38 -6.41
C GLY A 58 -2.78 -21.81 -6.31
N PHE A 59 -2.64 -20.56 -5.87
CA PHE A 59 -1.37 -19.95 -5.47
C PHE A 59 -1.24 -19.91 -3.95
N HIS A 60 0.00 -19.86 -3.47
CA HIS A 60 0.33 -19.62 -2.06
C HIS A 60 1.61 -18.78 -1.94
N ILE A 61 1.76 -18.04 -0.85
CA ILE A 61 3.01 -17.36 -0.52
C ILE A 61 4.08 -18.41 -0.20
N ASN A 62 5.27 -18.24 -0.78
CA ASN A 62 6.43 -19.07 -0.45
C ASN A 62 7.08 -18.56 0.85
N THR A 63 6.68 -19.11 2.00
CA THR A 63 7.21 -18.70 3.31
C THR A 63 8.68 -19.11 3.52
N ALA A 64 9.18 -20.09 2.76
CA ALA A 64 10.58 -20.51 2.77
C ALA A 64 11.49 -19.56 1.96
N TYR A 65 10.93 -18.81 1.00
CA TYR A 65 11.66 -17.81 0.23
C TYR A 65 11.65 -16.45 0.96
N PRO A 66 12.78 -15.72 1.00
CA PRO A 66 12.82 -14.43 1.66
C PRO A 66 11.95 -13.40 0.94
N PHE A 67 11.25 -12.56 1.70
CA PHE A 67 10.67 -11.33 1.18
C PHE A 67 11.55 -10.13 1.56
N SER A 68 11.47 -9.05 0.78
CA SER A 68 12.05 -7.77 1.14
C SER A 68 11.30 -6.58 0.56
N VAL A 69 11.23 -5.49 1.31
CA VAL A 69 10.75 -4.19 0.85
C VAL A 69 11.88 -3.20 1.00
N ASN A 70 12.28 -2.55 -0.10
CA ASN A 70 13.25 -1.45 -0.08
C ASN A 70 12.52 -0.15 -0.42
N LEU A 71 12.46 0.76 0.55
CA LEU A 71 11.79 2.04 0.44
C LEU A 71 12.79 3.15 0.08
N THR A 72 12.30 4.12 -0.69
CA THR A 72 12.95 5.39 -0.98
C THR A 72 11.99 6.48 -0.57
N THR A 73 12.41 7.29 0.41
CA THR A 73 11.60 8.36 0.97
C THR A 73 11.87 9.68 0.24
N PRO A 74 10.82 10.49 0.01
CA PRO A 74 11.00 11.86 -0.46
C PRO A 74 11.60 12.72 0.67
N ALA A 75 12.04 13.92 0.31
CA ALA A 75 12.46 14.91 1.31
C ALA A 75 11.32 15.20 2.28
N GLY A 76 11.64 15.27 3.57
CA GLY A 76 10.64 15.57 4.61
C GLY A 76 9.78 14.39 5.04
N VAL A 77 10.02 13.15 4.58
CA VAL A 77 9.43 11.95 5.18
C VAL A 77 10.52 11.07 5.75
N THR A 78 10.34 10.61 6.99
CA THR A 78 11.21 9.60 7.60
C THR A 78 10.50 8.26 7.65
N VAL A 79 11.26 7.17 7.55
CA VAL A 79 10.76 5.80 7.75
C VAL A 79 11.46 5.20 8.95
N ALA A 80 10.75 4.39 9.74
CA ALA A 80 11.36 3.68 10.86
C ALA A 80 12.43 2.69 10.37
N LYS A 81 12.20 2.08 9.20
CA LYS A 81 13.13 1.16 8.55
C LYS A 81 12.99 1.28 7.03
N ALA A 82 14.09 1.58 6.34
CA ALA A 82 14.09 1.69 4.88
C ALA A 82 14.10 0.33 4.17
N ARG A 83 14.59 -0.72 4.85
CA ARG A 83 14.63 -2.09 4.33
C ARG A 83 13.96 -3.05 5.30
N LEU A 84 12.81 -3.59 4.92
CA LEU A 84 12.09 -4.61 5.67
C LEU A 84 12.32 -5.98 5.01
N SER A 85 12.40 -7.04 5.80
CA SER A 85 12.63 -8.40 5.30
C SER A 85 12.19 -9.49 6.28
N GLY A 86 11.97 -10.68 5.75
CA GLY A 86 11.68 -11.91 6.49
C GLY A 86 11.70 -13.11 5.56
N GLY A 87 11.07 -14.21 5.95
CA GLY A 87 11.04 -15.47 5.22
C GLY A 87 11.92 -16.55 5.84
N LYS A 88 12.12 -17.65 5.10
CA LYS A 88 12.75 -18.89 5.62
C LYS A 88 12.00 -19.48 6.82
N GLY A 89 10.67 -19.38 6.83
CA GLY A 89 9.82 -19.82 7.92
C GLY A 89 9.63 -18.81 9.05
N GLU A 90 10.34 -17.67 9.01
CA GLU A 90 10.26 -16.62 10.03
C GLU A 90 9.55 -15.38 9.49
N ALA A 91 8.66 -14.77 10.28
CA ALA A 91 7.93 -13.57 9.85
C ALA A 91 8.85 -12.35 9.63
N GLY A 92 9.95 -12.24 10.38
CA GLY A 92 10.86 -11.09 10.32
C GLY A 92 10.11 -9.80 10.61
N ASP A 93 10.18 -8.84 9.67
CA ASP A 93 9.46 -7.57 9.78
C ASP A 93 7.97 -7.64 9.37
N ALA A 94 7.44 -8.79 8.96
CA ALA A 94 6.03 -8.93 8.58
C ALA A 94 5.12 -9.01 9.83
N GLU A 95 3.94 -8.39 9.76
CA GLU A 95 2.84 -8.65 10.70
C GLU A 95 2.24 -10.04 10.48
N ARG A 96 2.27 -10.52 9.23
CA ARG A 96 1.78 -11.84 8.85
C ARG A 96 2.60 -12.43 7.71
N LEU A 97 3.03 -13.67 7.89
CA LEU A 97 3.66 -14.48 6.85
C LEU A 97 3.14 -15.91 6.96
N ASP A 98 2.17 -16.25 6.13
CA ASP A 98 1.68 -17.61 5.94
C ASP A 98 1.36 -17.84 4.46
N GLU A 99 1.03 -19.09 4.10
CA GLU A 99 0.73 -19.45 2.71
C GLU A 99 -0.44 -18.66 2.10
N GLY A 100 -1.36 -18.13 2.92
CA GLY A 100 -2.54 -17.39 2.48
C GLY A 100 -2.40 -15.87 2.56
N THR A 101 -1.41 -15.33 3.28
CA THR A 101 -1.25 -13.87 3.43
C THR A 101 0.19 -13.48 3.77
N LEU A 102 0.65 -12.42 3.10
CA LEU A 102 1.83 -11.66 3.50
C LEU A 102 1.41 -10.21 3.77
N ALA A 103 1.56 -9.76 5.03
CA ALA A 103 1.25 -8.40 5.44
C ALA A 103 2.48 -7.74 6.08
N ILE A 104 2.90 -6.60 5.55
CA ILE A 104 4.11 -5.89 5.99
C ILE A 104 3.72 -4.48 6.47
N PRO A 105 4.06 -4.11 7.71
CA PRO A 105 3.81 -2.78 8.25
C PRO A 105 4.87 -1.80 7.74
N LEU A 106 4.43 -0.73 7.11
CA LEU A 106 5.27 0.35 6.59
C LEU A 106 5.07 1.59 7.46
N HIS A 107 5.99 1.82 8.39
CA HIS A 107 5.97 2.95 9.31
C HIS A 107 6.74 4.14 8.74
N PHE A 108 6.07 5.28 8.62
CA PHE A 108 6.66 6.54 8.18
C PHE A 108 6.10 7.73 8.95
N THR A 109 6.87 8.81 9.00
CA THR A 109 6.48 10.07 9.65
C THR A 109 6.64 11.22 8.64
N PRO A 110 5.53 11.85 8.22
CA PRO A 110 5.58 13.07 7.43
C PRO A 110 6.10 14.24 8.27
N GLY A 111 7.06 14.99 7.76
CA GLY A 111 7.65 16.17 8.41
C GLY A 111 7.01 17.49 8.02
N ALA A 112 6.11 17.48 7.03
CA ALA A 112 5.33 18.64 6.60
C ALA A 112 3.94 18.21 6.13
N ALA A 113 2.99 19.15 6.13
CA ALA A 113 1.66 18.91 5.58
C ALA A 113 1.72 18.80 4.04
N GLY A 114 0.69 18.22 3.47
CA GLY A 114 0.54 18.03 2.02
C GLY A 114 0.84 16.61 1.56
N ASP A 115 1.03 16.50 0.25
CA ASP A 115 1.24 15.25 -0.45
C ASP A 115 2.69 14.76 -0.36
N HIS A 116 2.85 13.50 0.03
CA HIS A 116 4.13 12.81 0.02
C HIS A 116 4.02 11.50 -0.74
N THR A 117 5.04 11.18 -1.54
CA THR A 117 5.10 9.91 -2.26
C THR A 117 6.32 9.14 -1.81
N VAL A 118 6.09 8.03 -1.08
CA VAL A 118 7.13 7.04 -0.78
C VAL A 118 7.10 5.98 -1.88
N THR A 119 8.25 5.71 -2.48
CA THR A 119 8.39 4.66 -3.51
C THR A 119 9.19 3.50 -2.97
N GLY A 120 9.10 2.34 -3.62
CA GLY A 120 9.97 1.23 -3.27
C GLY A 120 9.88 0.06 -4.23
N THR A 121 10.63 -0.99 -3.91
CA THR A 121 10.53 -2.30 -4.57
C THR A 121 10.23 -3.35 -3.53
N PHE A 122 9.19 -4.13 -3.79
CA PHE A 122 8.79 -5.27 -2.99
C PHE A 122 9.12 -6.58 -3.70
N ASN A 123 9.91 -7.41 -3.06
CA ASN A 123 10.30 -8.72 -3.54
C ASN A 123 9.71 -9.81 -2.65
N PHE A 124 9.11 -10.83 -3.24
CA PHE A 124 8.59 -12.00 -2.51
C PHE A 124 8.47 -13.21 -3.44
N GLY A 125 8.24 -14.38 -2.86
CA GLY A 125 7.98 -15.62 -3.60
C GLY A 125 6.51 -16.00 -3.55
N ILE A 126 5.95 -16.42 -4.68
CA ILE A 126 4.61 -17.00 -4.78
C ILE A 126 4.71 -18.30 -5.59
N CYS A 127 4.03 -19.35 -5.15
CA CYS A 127 4.08 -20.65 -5.81
C CYS A 127 2.70 -21.11 -6.26
N LYS A 128 2.66 -21.88 -7.34
CA LYS A 128 1.49 -22.59 -7.85
C LYS A 128 1.87 -24.05 -8.04
N ARG A 129 1.35 -24.93 -7.18
CA ARG A 129 1.84 -26.31 -7.05
C ARG A 129 3.37 -26.29 -6.84
N ASP A 130 4.12 -26.98 -7.68
CA ASP A 130 5.59 -27.10 -7.58
C ASP A 130 6.35 -25.97 -8.29
N LEU A 131 5.64 -25.05 -8.98
CA LEU A 131 6.25 -23.92 -9.67
C LEU A 131 6.27 -22.70 -8.75
N CYS A 132 7.46 -22.24 -8.39
CA CYS A 132 7.67 -21.03 -7.60
C CYS A 132 8.21 -19.88 -8.45
N LEU A 133 7.60 -18.71 -8.28
CA LEU A 133 7.91 -17.48 -8.99
C LEU A 133 8.40 -16.44 -7.99
N THR A 134 9.54 -15.82 -8.29
CA THR A 134 9.96 -14.60 -7.60
C THR A 134 9.30 -13.40 -8.27
N ARG A 135 8.75 -12.51 -7.46
CA ARG A 135 8.12 -11.27 -7.90
C ARG A 135 8.94 -10.11 -7.37
N ALA A 136 9.19 -9.13 -8.22
CA ALA A 136 9.77 -7.83 -7.90
C ALA A 136 8.79 -6.78 -8.40
N VAL A 137 8.06 -6.15 -7.49
CA VAL A 137 6.96 -5.24 -7.81
C VAL A 137 7.32 -3.84 -7.33
N PRO A 138 7.28 -2.81 -8.20
CA PRO A 138 7.40 -1.44 -7.75
C PRO A 138 6.17 -1.06 -6.92
N ILE A 139 6.39 -0.38 -5.81
CA ILE A 139 5.32 0.13 -4.94
C ILE A 139 5.38 1.64 -4.87
N ARG A 140 4.20 2.27 -4.84
CA ARG A 140 4.01 3.70 -4.65
C ARG A 140 2.98 3.91 -3.54
N ILE A 141 3.37 4.65 -2.52
CA ILE A 141 2.57 4.95 -1.34
C ILE A 141 2.37 6.47 -1.34
N ASP A 142 1.15 6.90 -1.67
CA ASP A 142 0.78 8.31 -1.67
C ASP A 142 0.11 8.66 -0.32
N VAL A 143 0.76 9.51 0.47
CA VAL A 143 0.35 9.90 1.82
C VAL A 143 -0.04 11.36 1.79
N VAL A 144 -1.24 11.67 2.27
CA VAL A 144 -1.68 13.06 2.46
C VAL A 144 -1.59 13.37 3.94
N ALA A 145 -0.64 14.23 4.33
CA ALA A 145 -0.44 14.65 5.70
C ALA A 145 -1.17 15.98 5.98
N THR A 146 -1.87 16.05 7.10
CA THR A 146 -2.53 17.28 7.59
C THR A 146 -1.91 17.82 8.86
#